data_AF-K6U8A3-F1
#
_entry.id   AF-K6U8A3-F1
#
_cell.length_a   1.000
_cell.length_b   1.000
_cell.length_c   1.000
_cell.angle_alpha   90.00
_cell.angle_beta   90.00
_cell.angle_gamma   90.00
#
_symmetry.space_group_name_H-M   'P 1'
#
loop_
_entity.id
_entity.type
_entity.pdbx_description
1 polymer ?
#
loop_
_entity_poly.entity_id
_entity_poly.type
_entity_poly.pdbx_seq_one_letter_code
_entity_poly.pdbx_strand_id
1 'polypeptide(L)'
;MKKKQIISILLASTLVLSVAGCGNVESKDRENASQQTAVEVVKEEAFATIPEEKLVTNYIKTKLSQEDSFEQNSVDFINLYINDKVNKSLISKYNLEYDPKTVYKLTDLHSKYPELFESGITRLYTLFYQQTYGQDEFVNKKLLKKINGYLSDVWNNEKNNDYILATEFSEKHPKETFQKYLIENKIEVKNITYPTFVTGFNFVPGADVATVKVTIKGIQDKKSFEKNLALDFYFSPSDEIKNGVKNDDKLSDKDFEIMAISTGTVPADKFDTYFKYDISKAKEKFGIS
;
A
#
# COMPACT_ATOMS: atom_id res chain seq x y z
N MET A 1 7.89 -32.54 -42.13
CA MET A 1 6.85 -31.58 -41.70
C MET A 1 7.51 -30.34 -41.12
N LYS A 2 6.86 -29.19 -41.26
CA LYS A 2 7.39 -27.82 -41.18
C LYS A 2 7.77 -27.36 -39.75
N LYS A 3 8.85 -26.54 -39.68
CA LYS A 3 9.24 -25.36 -38.81
C LYS A 3 8.47 -25.12 -37.49
N LYS A 4 9.06 -24.62 -36.38
CA LYS A 4 10.02 -23.50 -36.12
C LYS A 4 10.73 -23.73 -34.76
N GLN A 5 12.06 -23.62 -34.60
CA GLN A 5 12.92 -22.46 -34.22
C GLN A 5 12.32 -21.54 -33.11
N ILE A 6 12.87 -21.34 -31.90
CA ILE A 6 14.24 -21.05 -31.35
C ILE A 6 14.44 -19.56 -30.99
N ILE A 7 14.79 -19.35 -29.71
CA ILE A 7 15.65 -18.33 -29.05
C ILE A 7 15.09 -16.95 -28.60
N SER A 8 15.36 -16.72 -27.30
CA SER A 8 15.47 -15.48 -26.51
C SER A 8 16.13 -14.32 -27.23
N ILE A 9 15.81 -13.07 -26.86
CA ILE A 9 16.77 -11.94 -26.89
C ILE A 9 16.34 -10.88 -25.86
N LEU A 10 17.29 -10.56 -24.98
CA LEU A 10 17.41 -9.31 -24.22
C LEU A 10 17.28 -8.10 -25.17
N LEU A 11 16.38 -7.17 -24.88
CA LEU A 11 16.44 -5.84 -25.51
C LEU A 11 17.31 -4.91 -24.64
N ALA A 12 18.58 -4.78 -25.04
CA ALA A 12 19.36 -3.57 -24.85
C ALA A 12 19.19 -2.73 -26.11
N SER A 13 18.54 -1.57 -26.00
CA SER A 13 18.36 -0.63 -27.10
C SER A 13 19.45 0.45 -27.06
N THR A 14 20.49 0.29 -27.88
CA THR A 14 21.36 1.37 -28.35
C THR A 14 20.83 1.90 -29.67
N LEU A 15 20.55 3.20 -29.74
CA LEU A 15 20.08 3.89 -30.94
C LEU A 15 21.22 4.64 -31.64
N VAL A 16 21.67 4.01 -32.73
CA VAL A 16 22.08 4.52 -34.04
C VAL A 16 22.36 6.02 -34.20
N LEU A 17 23.60 6.34 -34.55
CA LEU A 17 23.98 7.53 -35.34
C LEU A 17 24.02 7.15 -36.82
N SER A 18 23.24 7.84 -37.65
CA SER A 18 23.28 7.75 -39.10
C SER A 18 24.46 8.53 -39.66
N VAL A 19 25.28 7.87 -40.49
CA VAL A 19 26.30 8.47 -41.34
C VAL A 19 25.75 8.64 -42.75
N ALA A 20 25.84 9.86 -43.27
CA ALA A 20 25.99 10.19 -44.68
C ALA A 20 26.83 11.49 -44.70
N GLY A 21 27.91 11.70 -45.44
CA GLY A 21 28.52 10.99 -46.55
C GLY A 21 29.19 12.07 -47.42
N CYS A 22 30.52 12.22 -47.26
CA CYS A 22 31.52 12.78 -48.18
C CYS A 22 31.46 14.24 -48.69
N GLY A 23 32.54 14.98 -48.43
CA GLY A 23 32.98 16.14 -49.22
C GLY A 23 34.14 16.88 -48.55
N ASN A 24 35.37 16.66 -49.04
CA ASN A 24 36.60 17.35 -48.60
C ASN A 24 36.51 18.88 -48.72
N VAL A 25 37.11 19.61 -47.77
CA VAL A 25 38.16 20.66 -47.96
C VAL A 25 38.26 21.53 -46.68
N GLU A 26 39.48 21.56 -46.15
CA GLU A 26 40.18 22.56 -45.33
C GLU A 26 39.59 23.17 -44.04
N SER A 27 40.45 23.11 -43.03
CA SER A 27 40.43 23.79 -41.73
C SER A 27 40.14 25.29 -41.80
N LYS A 28 39.29 25.78 -40.88
CA LYS A 28 39.61 26.85 -39.90
C LYS A 28 38.39 27.15 -39.02
N ASP A 29 38.66 27.23 -37.71
CA ASP A 29 37.97 27.93 -36.64
C ASP A 29 36.48 28.29 -36.82
N ARG A 30 35.64 27.72 -35.94
CA ARG A 30 34.51 28.43 -35.34
C ARG A 30 33.99 27.70 -34.10
N GLU A 31 33.95 28.45 -33.01
CA GLU A 31 33.19 28.22 -31.79
C GLU A 31 31.79 27.71 -32.15
N ASN A 32 31.40 26.54 -31.63
CA ASN A 32 30.01 26.13 -31.63
C ASN A 32 29.57 25.92 -30.18
N ALA A 33 28.68 26.81 -29.77
CA ALA A 33 27.84 26.69 -28.60
C ALA A 33 27.23 25.27 -28.55
N SER A 34 27.49 24.53 -27.48
CA SER A 34 26.75 23.31 -27.22
C SER A 34 25.31 23.68 -26.88
N GLN A 35 24.40 23.55 -27.83
CA GLN A 35 23.00 23.33 -27.50
C GLN A 35 22.93 21.95 -26.83
N GLN A 36 22.99 21.95 -25.49
CA GLN A 36 22.40 20.88 -24.71
C GLN A 36 20.91 20.87 -25.07
N THR A 37 20.51 19.98 -25.96
CA THR A 37 19.12 19.54 -26.05
C THR A 37 18.76 18.97 -24.68
N ALA A 38 18.14 19.82 -23.86
CA ALA A 38 17.46 19.38 -22.66
C ALA A 38 16.44 18.34 -23.11
N VAL A 39 16.68 17.08 -22.77
CA VAL A 39 15.65 16.05 -22.85
C VAL A 39 14.54 16.56 -21.94
N GLU A 40 13.47 17.06 -22.54
CA GLU A 40 12.28 17.47 -21.83
C GLU A 40 11.70 16.19 -21.22
N VAL A 41 12.05 15.93 -19.96
CA VAL A 41 11.49 14.83 -19.19
C VAL A 41 9.99 15.04 -19.22
N VAL A 42 9.27 14.17 -19.94
CA VAL A 42 7.81 14.19 -19.98
C VAL A 42 7.34 13.97 -18.55
N LYS A 43 6.92 15.06 -17.90
CA LYS A 43 6.44 15.02 -16.53
C LYS A 43 5.10 14.29 -16.52
N GLU A 44 4.93 13.42 -15.53
CA GLU A 44 3.69 12.71 -15.32
C GLU A 44 2.55 13.71 -15.01
N GLU A 45 1.33 13.40 -15.44
CA GLU A 45 0.15 14.16 -15.01
C GLU A 45 0.01 14.07 -13.48
N ALA A 46 -0.25 15.20 -12.82
CA ALA A 46 -0.36 15.26 -11.37
C ALA A 46 -1.30 14.17 -10.82
N PHE A 47 -0.74 13.34 -9.93
CA PHE A 47 -1.44 12.25 -9.25
C PHE A 47 -2.01 11.15 -10.16
N ALA A 48 -1.47 10.96 -11.37
CA ALA A 48 -1.77 9.77 -12.16
C ALA A 48 -1.29 8.48 -11.45
N THR A 49 -0.16 8.57 -10.75
CA THR A 49 0.34 7.64 -9.72
C THR A 49 0.73 8.41 -8.46
N ILE A 50 1.00 7.70 -7.36
CA ILE A 50 1.54 8.28 -6.13
C ILE A 50 2.83 7.54 -5.73
N PRO A 51 3.84 8.24 -5.18
CA PRO A 51 5.11 7.59 -4.82
C PRO A 51 4.96 6.50 -3.74
N GLU A 52 3.94 6.59 -2.89
CA GLU A 52 3.66 5.64 -1.81
C GLU A 52 3.44 4.20 -2.29
N GLU A 53 2.96 4.01 -3.53
CA GLU A 53 2.79 2.67 -4.10
C GLU A 53 4.13 1.89 -4.17
N LYS A 54 5.26 2.62 -4.23
CA LYS A 54 6.61 2.05 -4.20
C LYS A 54 7.15 1.85 -2.78
N LEU A 55 6.49 2.44 -1.78
CA LEU A 55 6.90 2.43 -0.38
C LEU A 55 6.16 1.38 0.46
N VAL A 56 5.47 0.42 -0.17
CA VAL A 56 4.82 -0.68 0.55
C VAL A 56 5.80 -1.48 1.42
N THR A 57 5.36 -1.81 2.63
CA THR A 57 6.09 -2.65 3.58
C THR A 57 6.23 -4.09 3.09
N ASN A 58 7.34 -4.73 3.41
CA ASN A 58 7.57 -6.15 3.19
C ASN A 58 6.54 -6.98 3.93
N TYR A 59 6.10 -6.54 5.12
CA TYR A 59 4.96 -7.14 5.81
C TYR A 59 3.74 -7.27 4.88
N ILE A 60 3.25 -6.16 4.31
CA ILE A 60 2.07 -6.18 3.43
C ILE A 60 2.33 -7.02 2.18
N LYS A 61 3.53 -6.94 1.59
CA LYS A 61 3.91 -7.77 0.44
C LYS A 61 3.80 -9.25 0.73
N THR A 62 4.40 -9.70 1.84
CA THR A 62 4.39 -11.12 2.26
C THR A 62 2.98 -11.61 2.58
N LYS A 63 2.13 -10.78 3.17
CA LYS A 63 0.74 -11.18 3.46
C LYS A 63 -0.10 -11.25 2.19
N LEU A 64 0.00 -10.25 1.32
CA LEU A 64 -0.77 -10.22 0.08
C LEU A 64 -0.30 -11.28 -0.94
N SER A 65 0.94 -11.76 -0.88
CA SER A 65 1.41 -12.86 -1.74
C SER A 65 0.79 -14.22 -1.39
N GLN A 66 0.11 -14.34 -0.26
CA GLN A 66 -0.54 -15.57 0.14
C GLN A 66 -1.72 -15.92 -0.78
N GLU A 67 -2.08 -17.20 -0.79
CA GLU A 67 -3.22 -17.72 -1.53
C GLU A 67 -4.56 -17.18 -0.98
N ASP A 68 -5.61 -17.19 -1.81
CA ASP A 68 -6.90 -16.59 -1.46
C ASP A 68 -7.54 -17.19 -0.19
N SER A 69 -7.29 -18.48 0.09
CA SER A 69 -7.83 -19.13 1.30
C SER A 69 -7.11 -18.72 2.59
N PHE A 70 -5.97 -18.02 2.50
CA PHE A 70 -5.09 -17.77 3.63
C PHE A 70 -5.73 -16.92 4.72
N GLU A 71 -6.53 -15.90 4.35
CA GLU A 71 -7.22 -15.06 5.34
C GLU A 71 -8.13 -15.91 6.23
N GLN A 72 -9.00 -16.73 5.63
CA GLN A 72 -9.91 -17.60 6.38
C GLN A 72 -9.16 -18.66 7.18
N ASN A 73 -8.12 -19.26 6.61
CA ASN A 73 -7.28 -20.24 7.32
C ASN A 73 -6.62 -19.63 8.56
N SER A 74 -6.24 -18.35 8.50
CA SER A 74 -5.63 -17.63 9.62
C SER A 74 -6.65 -17.35 10.75
N VAL A 75 -7.90 -17.03 10.38
CA VAL A 75 -9.00 -16.92 11.36
C VAL A 75 -9.31 -18.27 12.00
N ASP A 76 -9.36 -19.33 11.20
CA ASP A 76 -9.57 -20.69 11.69
C ASP A 76 -8.41 -21.16 12.58
N PHE A 77 -7.18 -20.73 12.29
CA PHE A 77 -6.00 -21.00 13.11
C PHE A 77 -6.15 -20.42 14.52
N ILE A 78 -6.51 -19.14 14.66
CA ILE A 78 -6.73 -18.55 15.99
C ILE A 78 -7.91 -19.25 16.69
N ASN A 79 -9.00 -19.53 15.98
CA ASN A 79 -10.14 -20.25 16.54
C ASN A 79 -9.81 -21.67 17.01
N LEU A 80 -8.89 -22.36 16.33
CA LEU A 80 -8.40 -23.68 16.74
C LEU A 80 -7.71 -23.60 18.10
N TYR A 81 -6.79 -22.65 18.27
CA TYR A 81 -5.94 -22.56 19.46
C TYR A 81 -6.56 -21.81 20.65
N ILE A 82 -7.51 -20.90 20.40
CA ILE A 82 -8.10 -20.04 21.44
C ILE A 82 -9.53 -20.42 21.78
N ASN A 83 -10.30 -20.90 20.80
CA ASN A 83 -11.72 -21.21 20.95
C ASN A 83 -12.02 -22.71 20.83
N ASP A 84 -10.99 -23.56 20.79
CA ASP A 84 -11.07 -25.02 20.64
C ASP A 84 -11.98 -25.51 19.49
N LYS A 85 -12.04 -24.72 18.40
CA LYS A 85 -12.78 -25.09 17.19
C LYS A 85 -11.92 -25.98 16.31
N VAL A 86 -11.93 -27.28 16.60
CA VAL A 86 -11.12 -28.28 15.89
C VAL A 86 -11.36 -28.26 14.38
N ASN A 87 -10.31 -28.03 13.61
CA ASN A 87 -10.31 -28.08 12.14
C ASN A 87 -9.19 -29.02 11.64
N LYS A 88 -9.53 -30.29 11.40
CA LYS A 88 -8.56 -31.32 10.95
C LYS A 88 -7.91 -30.98 9.60
N SER A 89 -8.66 -30.35 8.69
CA SER A 89 -8.14 -29.93 7.38
C SER A 89 -7.06 -28.88 7.55
N LEU A 90 -7.29 -27.89 8.41
CA LEU A 90 -6.32 -26.84 8.71
C LEU A 90 -5.07 -27.41 9.39
N ILE A 91 -5.25 -28.28 10.39
CA ILE A 91 -4.15 -28.96 11.09
C ILE A 91 -3.26 -29.69 10.10
N SER A 92 -3.85 -30.48 9.20
CA SER A 92 -3.08 -31.22 8.20
C SER A 92 -2.42 -30.28 7.17
N LYS A 93 -3.10 -29.21 6.76
CA LYS A 93 -2.61 -28.29 5.73
C LYS A 93 -1.34 -27.56 6.15
N TYR A 94 -1.29 -27.11 7.40
CA TYR A 94 -0.17 -26.32 7.94
C TYR A 94 0.71 -27.10 8.91
N ASN A 95 0.49 -28.42 9.04
CA ASN A 95 1.19 -29.30 9.98
C ASN A 95 1.19 -28.71 11.41
N LEU A 96 -0.01 -28.36 11.89
CA LEU A 96 -0.19 -27.67 13.17
C LEU A 96 -0.05 -28.63 14.35
N GLU A 97 0.76 -28.25 15.33
CA GLU A 97 0.87 -28.95 16.61
C GLU A 97 -0.29 -28.53 17.50
N TYR A 98 -1.36 -29.32 17.53
CA TYR A 98 -2.54 -29.06 18.35
C TYR A 98 -2.86 -30.24 19.27
N ASP A 99 -2.94 -29.96 20.57
CA ASP A 99 -3.45 -30.84 21.61
C ASP A 99 -4.58 -30.10 22.36
N PRO A 100 -5.83 -30.62 22.34
CA PRO A 100 -6.97 -29.99 23.02
C PRO A 100 -6.83 -29.90 24.55
N LYS A 101 -5.82 -30.54 25.14
CA LYS A 101 -5.52 -30.44 26.58
C LYS A 101 -4.48 -29.38 26.91
N THR A 102 -3.85 -28.78 25.90
CA THR A 102 -2.78 -27.80 26.07
C THR A 102 -3.35 -26.38 25.95
N VAL A 103 -3.01 -25.52 26.91
CA VAL A 103 -3.27 -24.08 26.82
C VAL A 103 -2.07 -23.41 26.15
N TYR A 104 -2.29 -22.81 24.99
CA TYR A 104 -1.23 -22.18 24.20
C TYR A 104 -1.12 -20.69 24.52
N LYS A 105 0.11 -20.20 24.68
CA LYS A 105 0.36 -18.74 24.78
C LYS A 105 0.39 -18.12 23.40
N LEU A 106 -0.14 -16.92 23.27
CA LEU A 106 -0.16 -16.16 22.01
C LEU A 106 1.25 -15.97 21.44
N THR A 107 2.23 -15.64 22.28
CA THR A 107 3.64 -15.47 21.88
C THR A 107 4.26 -16.75 21.32
N ASP A 108 3.87 -17.92 21.84
CA ASP A 108 4.37 -19.21 21.37
C ASP A 108 3.77 -19.57 20.01
N LEU A 109 2.48 -19.25 19.82
CA LEU A 109 1.80 -19.41 18.53
C LEU A 109 2.38 -18.50 17.46
N HIS A 110 2.65 -17.24 17.80
CA HIS A 110 3.36 -16.31 16.91
C HIS A 110 4.75 -16.84 16.56
N SER A 111 5.52 -17.31 17.53
CA SER A 111 6.88 -17.83 17.29
C SER A 111 6.90 -19.05 16.37
N LYS A 112 5.90 -19.94 16.46
CA LYS A 112 5.81 -21.15 15.63
C LYS A 112 5.16 -20.93 14.27
N TYR A 113 4.12 -20.10 14.22
CA TYR A 113 3.27 -19.90 13.05
C TYR A 113 2.99 -18.42 12.81
N PRO A 114 4.04 -17.58 12.61
CA PRO A 114 3.91 -16.13 12.63
C PRO A 114 2.94 -15.63 11.55
N GLU A 115 2.96 -16.25 10.37
CA GLU A 115 2.15 -15.76 9.27
C GLU A 115 0.65 -15.91 9.50
N LEU A 116 0.22 -17.10 9.93
CA LEU A 116 -1.17 -17.41 10.28
C LEU A 116 -1.61 -16.62 11.51
N PHE A 117 -0.74 -16.52 12.52
CA PHE A 117 -1.04 -15.81 13.75
C PHE A 117 -1.33 -14.34 13.48
N GLU A 118 -0.41 -13.64 12.82
CA GLU A 118 -0.52 -12.20 12.58
C GLU A 118 -1.74 -11.85 11.73
N SER A 119 -2.02 -12.62 10.68
CA SER A 119 -3.19 -12.39 9.83
C SER A 119 -4.49 -12.70 10.57
N GLY A 120 -4.51 -13.75 11.38
CA GLY A 120 -5.69 -14.16 12.14
C GLY A 120 -6.02 -13.18 13.26
N ILE A 121 -5.01 -12.76 14.03
CA ILE A 121 -5.16 -11.75 15.09
C ILE A 121 -5.56 -10.42 14.48
N THR A 122 -5.00 -10.00 13.35
CA THR A 122 -5.41 -8.76 12.68
C THR A 122 -6.91 -8.73 12.42
N ARG A 123 -7.42 -9.79 11.78
CA ARG A 123 -8.85 -9.90 11.46
C ARG A 123 -9.72 -9.93 12.72
N LEU A 124 -9.34 -10.73 13.71
CA LEU A 124 -10.14 -10.91 14.93
C LEU A 124 -10.12 -9.68 15.83
N TYR A 125 -8.99 -9.00 15.93
CA TYR A 125 -8.85 -7.75 16.68
C TYR A 125 -9.79 -6.71 16.09
N THR A 126 -9.78 -6.51 14.77
CA THR A 126 -10.71 -5.58 14.13
C THR A 126 -12.18 -5.98 14.30
N LEU A 127 -12.52 -7.26 14.14
CA LEU A 127 -13.88 -7.75 14.37
C LEU A 127 -14.35 -7.50 15.81
N PHE A 128 -13.50 -7.73 16.80
CA PHE A 128 -13.81 -7.47 18.20
C PHE A 128 -14.16 -5.98 18.43
N TYR A 129 -13.38 -5.06 17.86
CA TYR A 129 -13.64 -3.63 18.02
C TYR A 129 -14.84 -3.12 17.23
N GLN A 130 -15.07 -3.64 16.02
CA GLN A 130 -16.29 -3.34 15.28
C GLN A 130 -17.54 -3.82 16.01
N GLN A 131 -17.49 -4.98 16.67
CA GLN A 131 -18.60 -5.49 17.48
C GLN A 131 -18.81 -4.68 18.76
N THR A 132 -17.72 -4.27 19.42
CA THR A 132 -17.76 -3.57 20.72
C THR A 132 -18.18 -2.11 20.58
N TYR A 133 -17.65 -1.40 19.58
CA TYR A 133 -17.84 0.04 19.41
C TYR A 133 -18.75 0.41 18.23
N GLY A 134 -19.07 -0.54 17.36
CA GLY A 134 -19.75 -0.29 16.10
C GLY A 134 -18.78 0.07 14.97
N GLN A 135 -19.20 -0.21 13.74
CA GLN A 135 -18.41 0.05 12.54
C GLN A 135 -18.07 1.54 12.38
N ASP A 136 -19.01 2.44 12.66
CA ASP A 136 -18.81 3.88 12.52
C ASP A 136 -17.78 4.44 13.51
N GLU A 137 -17.82 4.00 14.77
CA GLU A 137 -16.87 4.47 15.79
C GLU A 137 -15.44 4.03 15.45
N PHE A 138 -15.28 2.78 15.02
CA PHE A 138 -13.98 2.26 14.65
C PHE A 138 -13.46 2.85 13.32
N VAL A 139 -14.22 2.67 12.23
CA VAL A 139 -13.76 3.02 10.88
C VAL A 139 -13.78 4.54 10.66
N ASN A 140 -14.93 5.18 10.90
CA ASN A 140 -15.15 6.57 10.54
C ASN A 140 -14.64 7.58 11.58
N LYS A 141 -14.35 7.18 12.81
CA LYS A 141 -13.72 8.07 13.80
C LYS A 141 -12.25 7.75 14.06
N LYS A 142 -11.87 6.48 14.26
CA LYS A 142 -10.47 6.13 14.59
C LYS A 142 -9.59 6.06 13.34
N LEU A 143 -9.92 5.21 12.39
CA LEU A 143 -9.08 5.03 11.20
C LEU A 143 -9.10 6.29 10.31
N LEU A 144 -10.26 6.89 10.10
CA LEU A 144 -10.35 8.13 9.32
C LEU A 144 -9.54 9.29 9.91
N LYS A 145 -9.47 9.41 11.24
CA LYS A 145 -8.61 10.42 11.90
C LYS A 145 -7.14 10.22 11.53
N LYS A 146 -6.66 8.97 11.50
CA LYS A 146 -5.29 8.64 11.06
C LYS A 146 -5.06 8.95 9.59
N ILE A 147 -6.04 8.65 8.72
CA ILE A 147 -5.99 9.00 7.30
C ILE A 147 -5.84 10.52 7.12
N ASN A 148 -6.69 11.30 7.79
CA ASN A 148 -6.65 12.76 7.71
C ASN A 148 -5.36 13.33 8.29
N GLY A 149 -4.86 12.76 9.39
CA GLY A 149 -3.57 13.12 9.97
C GLY A 149 -2.41 12.88 8.99
N TYR A 150 -2.40 11.73 8.32
CA TYR A 150 -1.39 11.41 7.31
C TYR A 150 -1.45 12.37 6.13
N LEU A 151 -2.62 12.59 5.54
CA LEU A 151 -2.78 13.48 4.39
C LEU A 151 -2.38 14.93 4.74
N SER A 152 -2.75 15.40 5.94
CA SER A 152 -2.34 16.72 6.44
C SER A 152 -0.82 16.85 6.50
N ASP A 153 -0.13 15.91 7.13
CA ASP A 153 1.31 16.03 7.37
C ASP A 153 2.16 15.66 6.14
N VAL A 154 1.84 14.55 5.48
CA VAL A 154 2.64 14.04 4.36
C VAL A 154 2.32 14.78 3.08
N TRP A 155 1.03 15.00 2.77
CA TRP A 155 0.64 15.57 1.48
C TRP A 155 0.59 17.10 1.48
N ASN A 156 0.12 17.70 2.57
CA ASN A 156 0.00 19.16 2.70
C ASN A 156 1.11 19.82 3.54
N ASN A 157 2.05 19.02 4.08
CA ASN A 157 3.13 19.49 4.95
C ASN A 157 2.65 20.24 6.21
N GLU A 158 1.40 20.03 6.63
CA GLU A 158 0.82 20.57 7.85
C GLU A 158 1.02 19.59 8.99
N LYS A 159 1.98 19.89 9.87
CA LYS A 159 2.39 19.02 10.98
C LYS A 159 1.18 18.52 11.76
N ASN A 160 0.97 17.21 11.71
CA ASN A 160 -0.10 16.52 12.41
C ASN A 160 0.45 15.20 12.95
N ASN A 161 0.15 14.88 14.21
CA ASN A 161 0.67 13.67 14.87
C ASN A 161 -0.44 12.64 15.18
N ASP A 162 -1.63 12.80 14.59
CA ASP A 162 -2.78 11.93 14.80
C ASP A 162 -2.75 10.64 13.96
N TYR A 163 -1.59 10.31 13.39
CA TYR A 163 -1.37 9.08 12.63
C TYR A 163 -0.13 8.36 13.14
N ILE A 164 -0.07 7.06 12.87
CA ILE A 164 1.06 6.21 13.25
C ILE A 164 1.43 5.40 12.02
N LEU A 165 2.70 5.44 11.68
CA LEU A 165 3.28 4.58 10.65
C LEU A 165 3.90 3.39 11.34
N ALA A 166 3.80 2.21 10.73
CA ALA A 166 4.64 1.11 11.15
C ALA A 166 6.11 1.48 10.96
N THR A 167 6.98 0.94 11.81
CA THR A 167 8.42 1.19 11.79
C THR A 167 8.99 1.03 10.38
N GLU A 168 8.66 -0.08 9.71
CA GLU A 168 9.12 -0.36 8.35
C GLU A 168 8.63 0.67 7.32
N PHE A 169 7.42 1.20 7.46
CA PHE A 169 6.91 2.22 6.54
C PHE A 169 7.55 3.59 6.84
N SER A 170 7.77 3.91 8.11
CA SER A 170 8.45 5.13 8.54
C SER A 170 9.88 5.22 8.00
N GLU A 171 10.63 4.12 8.04
CA GLU A 171 12.00 4.02 7.51
C GLU A 171 12.09 4.23 5.99
N LYS A 172 10.96 4.15 5.28
CA LYS A 172 10.88 4.45 3.84
C LYS A 172 10.67 5.94 3.55
N HIS A 173 10.61 6.80 4.58
CA HIS A 173 10.57 8.26 4.46
C HIS A 173 9.43 8.76 3.53
N PRO A 174 8.15 8.42 3.82
CA PRO A 174 7.05 8.73 2.92
C PRO A 174 6.83 10.24 2.71
N LYS A 175 7.01 11.05 3.77
CA LYS A 175 6.87 12.50 3.68
C LYS A 175 7.93 13.09 2.75
N GLU A 176 9.19 12.77 2.97
CA GLU A 176 10.29 13.27 2.15
C GLU A 176 10.13 12.81 0.71
N THR A 177 9.72 11.56 0.49
CA THR A 177 9.50 11.01 -0.85
C THR A 177 8.35 11.73 -1.58
N PHE A 178 7.23 11.98 -0.89
CA PHE A 178 6.09 12.68 -1.48
C PHE A 178 6.42 14.15 -1.79
N GLN A 179 7.08 14.85 -0.87
CA GLN A 179 7.50 16.24 -1.08
C GLN A 179 8.50 16.35 -2.24
N LYS A 180 9.42 15.40 -2.37
CA LYS A 180 10.32 15.30 -3.53
C LYS A 180 9.54 15.12 -4.83
N TYR A 181 8.55 14.22 -4.87
CA TYR A 181 7.68 14.01 -6.02
C TYR A 181 6.98 15.31 -6.46
N LEU A 182 6.44 16.09 -5.53
CA LEU A 182 5.79 17.36 -5.83
C LEU A 182 6.76 18.36 -6.50
N ILE A 183 7.96 18.51 -5.92
CA ILE A 183 9.00 19.43 -6.43
C ILE A 183 9.46 19.00 -7.83
N GLU A 184 9.81 17.74 -8.01
CA GLU A 184 10.31 17.20 -9.29
C GLU A 184 9.27 17.35 -10.41
N ASN A 185 7.99 17.22 -10.08
CA ASN A 185 6.89 17.35 -11.04
C ASN A 185 6.32 18.78 -11.14
N LYS A 186 6.90 19.76 -10.43
CA LYS A 186 6.41 21.15 -10.34
C LYS A 186 4.91 21.22 -9.99
N ILE A 187 4.50 20.36 -9.07
CA ILE A 187 3.16 20.31 -8.53
C ILE A 187 3.16 21.15 -7.25
N GLU A 188 2.23 22.09 -7.16
CA GLU A 188 1.93 22.81 -5.94
C GLU A 188 0.50 22.47 -5.51
N VAL A 189 0.36 21.82 -4.36
CA VAL A 189 -0.95 21.56 -3.75
C VAL A 189 -1.45 22.87 -3.13
N LYS A 190 -2.65 23.30 -3.53
CA LYS A 190 -3.29 24.51 -3.00
C LYS A 190 -4.36 24.20 -1.97
N ASN A 191 -5.04 23.07 -2.12
CA ASN A 191 -6.07 22.63 -1.21
C ASN A 191 -6.28 21.11 -1.30
N ILE A 192 -6.51 20.48 -0.15
CA ILE A 192 -7.00 19.11 -0.04
C ILE A 192 -8.36 19.16 0.63
N THR A 193 -9.38 18.63 -0.04
CA THR A 193 -10.65 18.32 0.62
C THR A 193 -10.52 16.94 1.27
N TYR A 194 -10.33 16.94 2.59
CA TYR A 194 -10.17 15.73 3.38
C TYR A 194 -11.46 14.90 3.43
N PRO A 195 -11.36 13.56 3.44
CA PRO A 195 -12.51 12.69 3.56
C PRO A 195 -13.21 12.84 4.92
N THR A 196 -14.54 12.79 4.89
CA THR A 196 -15.40 12.83 6.08
C THR A 196 -15.98 11.46 6.45
N PHE A 197 -15.83 10.46 5.57
CA PHE A 197 -16.17 9.07 5.80
C PHE A 197 -15.25 8.16 4.97
N VAL A 198 -15.11 6.91 5.40
CA VAL A 198 -14.48 5.84 4.62
C VAL A 198 -15.50 5.28 3.64
N THR A 199 -15.16 5.33 2.35
CA THR A 199 -16.06 4.91 1.26
C THR A 199 -16.13 3.40 1.14
N GLY A 200 -15.04 2.69 1.45
CA GLY A 200 -14.98 1.23 1.39
C GLY A 200 -14.10 0.68 2.49
N PHE A 201 -14.51 -0.44 3.10
CA PHE A 201 -13.74 -1.10 4.14
C PHE A 201 -13.67 -2.60 3.87
N ASN A 202 -12.45 -3.13 3.72
CA ASN A 202 -12.22 -4.53 3.35
C ASN A 202 -11.15 -5.13 4.24
N PHE A 203 -11.08 -6.45 4.18
CA PHE A 203 -10.10 -7.24 4.88
C PHE A 203 -9.27 -7.96 3.82
N VAL A 204 -7.97 -7.97 4.04
CA VAL A 204 -7.01 -8.75 3.29
C VAL A 204 -6.09 -9.46 4.29
N PRO A 205 -5.34 -10.49 3.89
CA PRO A 205 -4.33 -11.08 4.76
C PRO A 205 -3.48 -10.01 5.45
N GLY A 206 -3.51 -9.99 6.78
CA GLY A 206 -2.73 -9.09 7.63
C GLY A 206 -3.08 -7.60 7.58
N ALA A 207 -4.16 -7.16 6.93
CA ALA A 207 -4.53 -5.75 6.95
C ALA A 207 -6.02 -5.49 6.78
N ASP A 208 -6.46 -4.40 7.40
CA ASP A 208 -7.69 -3.72 7.08
C ASP A 208 -7.41 -2.68 5.98
N VAL A 209 -8.23 -2.63 4.94
CA VAL A 209 -8.10 -1.67 3.86
C VAL A 209 -9.24 -0.67 3.94
N ALA A 210 -8.91 0.57 4.32
CA ALA A 210 -9.83 1.69 4.32
C ALA A 210 -9.63 2.52 3.05
N THR A 211 -10.65 2.54 2.20
CA THR A 211 -10.67 3.33 0.97
C THR A 211 -11.38 4.65 1.19
N VAL A 212 -10.73 5.77 0.84
CA VAL A 212 -11.29 7.12 0.95
C VAL A 212 -11.27 7.85 -0.39
N LYS A 213 -12.17 8.81 -0.54
CA LYS A 213 -12.17 9.76 -1.66
C LYS A 213 -11.53 11.07 -1.21
N VAL A 214 -10.53 11.53 -1.95
CA VAL A 214 -9.83 12.79 -1.68
C VAL A 214 -9.90 13.67 -2.91
N THR A 215 -10.17 14.96 -2.73
CA THR A 215 -10.08 15.94 -3.81
C THR A 215 -8.85 16.81 -3.59
N ILE A 216 -7.98 16.88 -4.59
CA ILE A 216 -6.80 17.74 -4.57
C ILE A 216 -6.98 18.82 -5.63
N LYS A 217 -6.76 20.07 -5.23
CA LYS A 217 -6.65 21.20 -6.15
C LYS A 217 -5.23 21.75 -6.07
N GLY A 218 -4.68 22.09 -7.22
CA GLY A 218 -3.31 22.57 -7.27
C GLY A 218 -2.95 23.20 -8.59
N ILE A 219 -1.65 23.46 -8.75
CA ILE A 219 -1.05 23.99 -9.96
C ILE A 219 0.07 23.04 -10.38
N GLN A 220 0.08 22.63 -11.64
CA GLN A 220 1.19 21.93 -12.27
C GLN A 220 1.61 22.71 -13.51
N ASP A 221 2.90 23.08 -13.62
CA ASP A 221 3.43 23.85 -14.75
C ASP A 221 2.55 25.08 -15.11
N LYS A 222 2.15 25.84 -14.08
CA LYS A 222 1.29 27.04 -14.17
C LYS A 222 -0.15 26.80 -14.63
N LYS A 223 -0.59 25.54 -14.77
CA LYS A 223 -1.98 25.18 -15.07
C LYS A 223 -2.66 24.66 -13.82
N SER A 224 -3.86 25.15 -13.54
CA SER A 224 -4.68 24.64 -12.45
C SER A 224 -5.17 23.24 -12.76
N PHE A 225 -5.20 22.36 -11.77
CA PHE A 225 -5.84 21.06 -11.86
C PHE A 225 -6.74 20.83 -10.65
N GLU A 226 -7.71 19.93 -10.85
CA GLU A 226 -8.53 19.34 -9.81
C GLU A 226 -8.60 17.84 -10.07
N LYS A 227 -8.24 17.03 -9.06
CA LYS A 227 -8.19 15.58 -9.16
C LYS A 227 -8.97 14.97 -8.00
N ASN A 228 -9.85 14.04 -8.35
CA ASN A 228 -10.50 13.15 -7.39
C ASN A 228 -9.74 11.84 -7.37
N LEU A 229 -9.18 11.51 -6.22
CA LEU A 229 -8.43 10.28 -6.01
C LEU A 229 -9.20 9.36 -5.08
N ALA A 230 -9.15 8.08 -5.42
CA ALA A 230 -9.42 7.00 -4.51
C ALA A 230 -8.09 6.64 -3.85
N LEU A 231 -8.04 6.52 -2.54
CA LEU A 231 -6.83 6.08 -1.82
C LEU A 231 -7.17 4.91 -0.91
N ASP A 232 -6.40 3.84 -1.01
CA ASP A 232 -6.48 2.67 -0.15
C ASP A 232 -5.39 2.79 0.92
N PHE A 233 -5.79 2.87 2.18
CA PHE A 233 -4.90 2.84 3.34
C PHE A 233 -4.94 1.45 3.97
N TYR A 234 -3.77 0.82 4.08
CA TYR A 234 -3.61 -0.50 4.68
C TYR A 234 -3.22 -0.33 6.13
N PHE A 235 -4.14 -0.68 7.02
CA PHE A 235 -3.94 -0.66 8.46
C PHE A 235 -3.67 -2.06 8.97
N SER A 236 -2.73 -2.17 9.91
CA SER A 236 -2.55 -3.38 10.69
C SER A 236 -2.49 -3.02 12.16
N PRO A 237 -2.83 -3.93 13.08
CA PRO A 237 -2.55 -3.73 14.48
C PRO A 237 -1.07 -3.50 14.74
N SER A 238 -0.75 -2.85 15.85
CA SER A 238 0.63 -2.59 16.27
C SER A 238 1.44 -3.87 16.42
N ASP A 239 2.77 -3.74 16.37
CA ASP A 239 3.68 -4.88 16.54
C ASP A 239 3.45 -5.64 17.86
N GLU A 240 3.10 -4.94 18.95
CA GLU A 240 2.79 -5.58 20.22
C GLU A 240 1.57 -6.50 20.14
N ILE A 241 0.54 -6.13 19.36
CA ILE A 241 -0.66 -6.94 19.17
C ILE A 241 -0.37 -8.09 18.20
N LYS A 242 0.29 -7.80 17.07
CA LYS A 242 0.68 -8.80 16.07
C LYS A 242 1.58 -9.90 16.61
N ASN A 243 2.40 -9.58 17.63
CA ASN A 243 3.29 -10.52 18.29
C ASN A 243 2.66 -11.20 19.52
N GLY A 244 1.39 -10.90 19.82
CA GLY A 244 0.66 -11.48 20.97
C GLY A 244 1.14 -10.98 22.34
N VAL A 245 1.85 -9.85 22.40
CA VAL A 245 2.35 -9.22 23.63
C VAL A 245 1.26 -8.39 24.30
N LYS A 246 0.55 -7.56 23.53
CA LYS A 246 -0.60 -6.78 24.00
C LYS A 246 -1.89 -7.58 23.81
N ASN A 247 -2.65 -7.74 24.88
CA ASN A 247 -3.94 -8.45 24.89
C ASN A 247 -5.03 -7.74 25.71
N ASP A 248 -4.86 -6.45 26.02
CA ASP A 248 -5.92 -5.68 26.68
C ASP A 248 -7.09 -5.40 25.73
N ASP A 249 -8.27 -5.18 26.32
CA ASP A 249 -9.54 -4.97 25.65
C ASP A 249 -9.76 -3.50 25.23
N LYS A 250 -8.81 -2.60 25.51
CA LYS A 250 -8.99 -1.16 25.30
C LYS A 250 -8.36 -0.71 23.99
N LEU A 251 -9.24 -0.33 23.06
CA LEU A 251 -8.81 0.32 21.82
C LEU A 251 -8.13 1.66 22.13
N SER A 252 -6.86 1.74 21.75
CA SER A 252 -6.05 2.95 21.77
C SER A 252 -5.85 3.47 20.36
N ASP A 253 -5.63 4.78 20.25
CA ASP A 253 -5.17 5.40 19.00
C ASP A 253 -3.80 4.86 18.56
N LYS A 254 -3.09 4.12 19.44
CA LYS A 254 -1.81 3.48 19.12
C LYS A 254 -1.91 2.08 18.54
N ASP A 255 -3.10 1.51 18.50
CA ASP A 255 -3.24 0.09 18.22
C ASP A 255 -3.24 -0.24 16.74
N PHE A 256 -3.34 0.75 15.86
CA PHE A 256 -3.31 0.57 14.42
C PHE A 256 -2.28 1.47 13.75
N GLU A 257 -1.57 0.89 12.80
CA GLU A 257 -0.46 1.50 12.08
C GLU A 257 -0.77 1.50 10.59
N ILE A 258 -0.41 2.58 9.91
CA ILE A 258 -0.43 2.63 8.45
C ILE A 258 0.79 1.86 7.95
N MET A 259 0.52 0.82 7.17
CA MET A 259 1.52 -0.09 6.63
C MET A 259 1.84 0.18 5.15
N ALA A 260 0.88 0.73 4.43
CA ALA A 260 0.99 1.07 3.01
C ALA A 260 -0.15 2.00 2.58
N ILE A 261 0.07 2.70 1.48
CA ILE A 261 -0.95 3.51 0.81
C ILE A 261 -0.83 3.28 -0.69
N SER A 262 -1.95 3.15 -1.37
CA SER A 262 -2.00 3.12 -2.84
C SER A 262 -3.14 3.96 -3.37
N THR A 263 -3.11 4.29 -4.66
CA THR A 263 -4.35 4.68 -5.33
C THR A 263 -5.36 3.52 -5.23
N GLY A 264 -6.64 3.84 -5.21
CA GLY A 264 -7.70 2.88 -4.99
C GLY A 264 -7.81 1.83 -6.09
N THR A 265 -8.18 0.60 -5.74
CA THR A 265 -8.49 -0.46 -6.71
C THR A 265 -9.77 -0.17 -7.52
N VAL A 266 -10.60 0.75 -7.01
CA VAL A 266 -11.81 1.29 -7.64
C VAL A 266 -11.60 2.79 -7.93
N PRO A 267 -11.92 3.28 -9.14
CA PRO A 267 -11.88 4.71 -9.45
C PRO A 267 -12.84 5.56 -8.59
N ALA A 268 -12.43 6.78 -8.25
CA ALA A 268 -13.15 7.69 -7.34
C ALA A 268 -14.55 8.13 -7.82
N ASP A 269 -14.79 8.08 -9.13
CA ASP A 269 -16.07 8.40 -9.78
C ASP A 269 -17.08 7.24 -9.69
N LYS A 270 -16.64 6.02 -9.37
CA LYS A 270 -17.52 4.85 -9.23
C LYS A 270 -17.98 4.59 -7.81
N PHE A 271 -17.36 5.25 -6.83
CA PHE A 271 -17.63 5.07 -5.40
C PHE A 271 -19.10 5.21 -5.02
N ASP A 272 -19.80 6.18 -5.61
CA ASP A 272 -21.19 6.49 -5.27
C ASP A 272 -22.20 5.49 -5.87
N THR A 273 -21.72 4.53 -6.68
CA THR A 273 -22.57 3.55 -7.39
C THR A 273 -22.25 2.11 -7.03
N TYR A 274 -20.97 1.77 -6.88
CA TYR A 274 -20.53 0.41 -6.58
C TYR A 274 -19.09 0.40 -6.06
N PHE A 275 -18.89 -0.19 -4.89
CA PHE A 275 -17.57 -0.45 -4.33
C PHE A 275 -17.33 -1.95 -4.23
N LYS A 276 -16.31 -2.45 -4.92
CA LYS A 276 -15.78 -3.81 -4.77
C LYS A 276 -14.26 -3.75 -4.84
N TYR A 277 -13.62 -4.01 -3.71
CA TYR A 277 -12.17 -4.08 -3.64
C TYR A 277 -11.63 -5.23 -4.49
N ASP A 278 -10.56 -4.94 -5.23
CA ASP A 278 -9.94 -5.88 -6.16
C ASP A 278 -8.51 -6.18 -5.70
N ILE A 279 -8.37 -7.29 -4.97
CA ILE A 279 -7.09 -7.70 -4.38
C ILE A 279 -6.04 -7.97 -5.47
N SER A 280 -6.43 -8.45 -6.65
CA SER A 280 -5.49 -8.70 -7.76
C SER A 280 -4.89 -7.40 -8.27
N LYS A 281 -5.70 -6.34 -8.41
CA LYS A 281 -5.19 -4.99 -8.75
C LYS A 281 -4.32 -4.41 -7.64
N ALA A 282 -4.66 -4.65 -6.37
CA ALA A 282 -3.80 -4.22 -5.27
C ALA A 282 -2.41 -4.89 -5.33
N LYS A 283 -2.38 -6.20 -5.59
CA LYS A 283 -1.13 -6.96 -5.80
C LYS A 283 -0.32 -6.39 -6.97
N GLU A 284 -0.96 -6.11 -8.10
CA GLU A 284 -0.32 -5.50 -9.28
C GLU A 284 0.35 -4.15 -8.94
N LYS A 285 -0.35 -3.25 -8.24
CA LYS A 285 0.19 -1.94 -7.84
C LYS A 285 1.41 -2.04 -6.95
N PHE A 286 1.45 -3.05 -6.08
CA PHE A 286 2.59 -3.32 -5.21
C PHE A 286 3.69 -4.18 -5.84
N GLY A 287 3.51 -4.58 -7.10
CA GLY A 287 4.45 -5.43 -7.83
C GLY A 287 4.52 -6.86 -7.28
N ILE A 288 3.40 -7.38 -6.77
CA ILE A 288 3.26 -8.74 -6.25
C ILE A 288 2.69 -9.61 -7.37
N SER A 289 3.48 -10.61 -7.81
CA SER A 289 3.14 -11.57 -8.86
C SER A 289 2.34 -12.76 -8.34
#